data_AF-A0A535FNE0-F1
#
_entry.id   AF-A0A535FNE0-F1
#
_cell.length_a   1.000
_cell.length_b   1.000
_cell.length_c   1.000
_cell.angle_alpha   90.00
_cell.angle_beta   90.00
_cell.angle_gamma   90.00
#
_symmetry.space_group_name_H-M   'P 1'
#
loop_
_entity.id
_entity.type
_entity.pdbx_description
1 polymer ?
#
loop_
_entity_poly.entity_id
_entity_poly.type
_entity_poly.pdbx_seq_one_letter_code
_entity_poly.pdbx_strand_id
1 'polypeptide(L)'
;MRIKTGVKNMAILQENDFREREARLKKFWEDNQIYRFEDQAGSPIYSVDTPPPYVSADHLHAGHILSYSQAEFIVRYKRMKGYNVLYPMGFDDNGLPTERYVEKKYNIDKSKITRHEFVKLCLEETKIGSQNYKRLWTDLGISVDWSKTYSTIDPLCQRFSQWSFLELYKKGKAYRKTEPMLWCTFCQTALAQADLEDKEVTSLQGHLLKQEPIKHIHERCGTIVELIPTTQWFIEVLPIKDKLIALGRELNWYPTHMRNMYEDWVNGLKWDWCISRQRYYGVPFPIWFCKECGEIIPADTKNLPIDPTEDCPSIAACPACGGREFIPDNDVMDTWATSSCTPFTIPELIENIDLRKEIFPISLRPQAFEIIRTWIFYSMVKAYYHFGTIPFTNVMISGHGLDEHGRKISKRLGNYIEPEKLLAEYSAD
;
A
#
# COMPACT_ATOMS: atom_id res chain seq x y z
N MET A 1 -50.41 44.41 21.39
CA MET A 1 -49.06 43.94 21.80
C MET A 1 -48.52 43.06 20.67
N ARG A 2 -47.81 43.65 19.69
CA ARG A 2 -47.24 42.92 18.54
C ARG A 2 -45.82 42.50 18.90
N ILE A 3 -45.57 41.19 18.95
CA ILE A 3 -44.24 40.62 19.13
C ILE A 3 -43.46 40.90 17.84
N LYS A 4 -42.46 41.78 17.92
CA LYS A 4 -41.50 42.02 16.83
C LYS A 4 -40.61 40.78 16.73
N THR A 5 -40.87 39.91 15.76
CA THR A 5 -39.93 38.89 15.30
C THR A 5 -38.79 39.59 14.56
N GLY A 6 -37.74 39.96 15.30
CA GLY A 6 -36.48 40.40 14.73
C GLY A 6 -35.75 39.21 14.10
N VAL A 7 -36.16 38.82 12.89
CA VAL A 7 -35.29 38.06 12.00
C VAL A 7 -34.19 39.06 11.61
N LYS A 8 -33.03 38.98 12.30
CA LYS A 8 -31.82 39.58 11.76
C LYS A 8 -31.63 38.95 10.39
N ASN A 9 -31.72 39.76 9.35
CA ASN A 9 -31.17 39.42 8.04
C ASN A 9 -29.75 38.92 8.29
N MET A 10 -29.54 37.60 8.23
CA MET A 10 -28.21 37.08 7.95
C MET A 10 -27.89 37.67 6.59
N ALA A 11 -26.99 38.65 6.58
CA ALA A 11 -26.37 39.08 5.34
C ALA A 11 -25.91 37.80 4.65
N ILE A 12 -26.52 37.49 3.51
CA ILE A 12 -25.92 36.58 2.54
C ILE A 12 -24.58 37.24 2.26
N LEU A 13 -23.52 36.68 2.83
CA LEU A 13 -22.17 37.20 2.71
C LEU A 13 -21.89 37.32 1.22
N GLN A 14 -21.87 38.56 0.73
CA GLN A 14 -21.43 38.91 -0.61
C GLN A 14 -20.03 38.32 -0.76
N GLU A 15 -19.84 37.40 -1.71
CA GLU A 15 -18.56 36.80 -2.12
C GLU A 15 -17.47 36.85 -1.03
N ASN A 16 -17.72 36.18 0.11
CA ASN A 16 -16.65 35.95 1.06
C ASN A 16 -15.63 35.05 0.36
N ASP A 17 -14.37 35.51 0.30
CA ASP A 17 -13.24 34.72 -0.20
C ASP A 17 -13.30 33.31 0.41
N PHE A 18 -13.58 32.30 -0.43
CA PHE A 18 -13.73 30.92 0.01
C PHE A 18 -12.48 30.46 0.75
N ARG A 19 -11.30 31.02 0.42
CA ARG A 19 -10.03 30.72 1.07
C ARG A 19 -10.04 31.12 2.54
N GLU A 20 -10.57 32.29 2.89
CA GLU A 20 -10.67 32.73 4.29
C GLU A 20 -11.65 31.84 5.06
N ARG A 21 -12.79 31.51 4.43
CA ARG A 21 -13.81 30.65 5.04
C ARG A 21 -13.27 29.25 5.32
N GLU A 22 -12.66 28.61 4.32
CA GLU A 22 -12.06 27.28 4.43
C GLU A 22 -10.93 27.27 5.45
N ALA A 23 -10.03 28.26 5.44
CA ALA A 23 -8.95 28.36 6.42
C ALA A 23 -9.50 28.44 7.86
N ARG A 24 -10.54 29.24 8.09
CA ARG A 24 -11.20 29.33 9.40
C ARG A 24 -11.85 28.01 9.82
N LEU A 25 -12.54 27.32 8.91
CA LEU A 25 -13.19 26.04 9.21
C LEU A 25 -12.15 24.93 9.51
N LYS A 26 -11.09 24.84 8.71
CA LYS A 26 -9.98 23.90 8.94
C LYS A 26 -9.36 24.11 10.31
N LYS A 27 -9.06 25.37 10.67
CA LYS A 27 -8.55 25.72 11.99
C LYS A 27 -9.51 25.31 13.11
N PHE A 28 -10.81 25.57 12.94
CA PHE A 28 -11.82 25.15 13.91
C PHE A 28 -11.85 23.63 14.08
N TRP A 29 -11.76 22.85 12.99
CA TRP A 29 -11.73 21.38 13.06
C TRP A 29 -10.49 20.85 13.78
N GLU A 30 -9.33 21.44 13.52
CA GLU A 30 -8.06 21.09 14.16
C GLU A 30 -8.07 21.43 15.65
N ASP A 31 -8.41 22.68 16.02
CA ASP A 31 -8.41 23.16 17.40
C ASP A 31 -9.38 22.35 18.29
N ASN A 32 -10.47 21.84 17.72
CA ASN A 32 -11.47 21.03 18.42
C ASN A 32 -11.29 19.52 18.24
N GLN A 33 -10.24 19.07 17.53
CA GLN A 33 -9.97 17.65 17.26
C GLN A 33 -11.18 16.86 16.73
N ILE A 34 -12.00 17.47 15.87
CA ILE A 34 -13.33 16.94 15.47
C ILE A 34 -13.26 15.53 14.86
N TYR A 35 -12.13 15.20 14.22
CA TYR A 35 -11.96 13.95 13.50
C TYR A 35 -11.29 12.84 14.32
N ARG A 36 -10.87 13.15 15.56
CA ARG A 36 -10.18 12.20 16.44
C ARG A 36 -11.02 10.94 16.69
N PHE A 37 -10.38 9.78 16.63
CA PHE A 37 -10.97 8.52 17.04
C PHE A 37 -11.01 8.43 18.57
N GLU A 38 -12.12 7.99 19.12
CA GLU A 38 -12.29 7.82 20.56
C GLU A 38 -11.88 6.41 20.99
N ASP A 39 -10.81 6.29 21.78
CA ASP A 39 -10.29 5.01 22.29
C ASP A 39 -11.16 4.42 23.45
N GLN A 40 -12.38 4.93 23.64
CA GLN A 40 -13.34 4.50 24.67
C GLN A 40 -14.52 3.76 24.05
N ALA A 41 -15.01 2.73 24.75
CA ALA A 41 -16.18 1.98 24.31
C ALA A 41 -17.45 2.84 24.42
N GLY A 42 -18.29 2.85 23.38
CA GLY A 42 -19.57 3.54 23.41
C GLY A 42 -20.35 3.46 22.11
N SER A 43 -19.78 3.99 21.03
CA SER A 43 -20.41 4.03 19.70
C SER A 43 -19.88 2.91 18.79
N PRO A 44 -20.70 2.38 17.86
CA PRO A 44 -20.24 1.37 16.92
C PRO A 44 -19.09 1.91 16.06
N ILE A 45 -18.05 1.11 15.89
CA ILE A 45 -16.85 1.50 15.13
C ILE A 45 -17.12 1.39 13.63
N TYR A 46 -16.60 2.35 12.86
CA TYR A 46 -16.50 2.26 11.41
C TYR A 46 -15.05 2.51 10.98
N SER A 47 -14.36 1.45 10.56
CA SER A 47 -12.94 1.49 10.19
C SER A 47 -12.73 1.58 8.69
N VAL A 48 -11.78 2.42 8.26
CA VAL A 48 -11.47 2.65 6.84
C VAL A 48 -9.99 2.39 6.59
N ASP A 49 -9.70 1.61 5.56
CA ASP A 49 -8.33 1.33 5.10
C ASP A 49 -8.15 1.92 3.71
N THR A 50 -7.73 3.18 3.64
CA THR A 50 -7.46 3.89 2.37
C THR A 50 -6.11 3.51 1.76
N PRO A 51 -6.00 3.51 0.42
CA PRO A 51 -4.79 3.10 -0.27
C PRO A 51 -3.67 4.07 0.09
N PRO A 52 -2.65 3.63 0.85
CA PRO A 52 -1.60 4.52 1.29
C PRO A 52 -0.90 5.10 0.05
N PRO A 53 -0.84 6.43 -0.14
CA PRO A 53 -0.29 7.01 -1.34
C PRO A 53 1.23 6.87 -1.34
N TYR A 54 1.81 6.70 -2.54
CA TYR A 54 3.25 6.66 -2.70
C TYR A 54 3.87 8.01 -2.36
N VAL A 55 4.83 8.01 -1.45
CA VAL A 55 5.38 9.25 -0.86
C VAL A 55 6.47 9.90 -1.71
N SER A 56 6.84 9.33 -2.86
CA SER A 56 7.62 10.06 -3.86
C SER A 56 6.81 11.29 -4.32
N ALA A 57 7.25 12.47 -3.90
CA ALA A 57 6.54 13.76 -3.97
C ALA A 57 6.05 14.14 -5.38
N ASP A 58 6.53 13.45 -6.41
CA ASP A 58 6.17 13.62 -7.80
C ASP A 58 4.85 12.96 -8.22
N HIS A 59 3.97 12.41 -7.35
CA HIS A 59 2.79 11.64 -7.81
C HIS A 59 1.40 12.25 -7.62
N LEU A 60 1.25 13.38 -6.93
CA LEU A 60 -0.09 13.96 -6.73
C LEU A 60 -0.69 14.52 -8.04
N HIS A 61 -1.95 14.16 -8.28
CA HIS A 61 -2.78 14.61 -9.41
C HIS A 61 -4.26 14.48 -9.04
N ALA A 62 -5.16 15.13 -9.79
CA ALA A 62 -6.60 15.15 -9.54
C ALA A 62 -7.27 13.77 -9.38
N GLY A 63 -6.70 12.72 -9.98
CA GLY A 63 -7.15 11.34 -9.81
C GLY A 63 -7.07 10.83 -8.36
N HIS A 64 -6.08 11.26 -7.58
CA HIS A 64 -6.02 10.95 -6.14
C HIS A 64 -7.14 11.67 -5.38
N ILE A 65 -7.43 12.92 -5.73
CA ILE A 65 -8.53 13.69 -5.12
C ILE A 65 -9.85 12.95 -5.34
N LEU A 66 -10.12 12.51 -6.57
CA LEU A 66 -11.34 11.80 -6.93
C LEU A 66 -11.59 10.56 -6.06
N SER A 67 -10.59 9.69 -5.90
CA SER A 67 -10.76 8.44 -5.15
C SER A 67 -10.94 8.68 -3.64
N TYR A 68 -10.20 9.64 -3.07
CA TYR A 68 -10.30 9.98 -1.66
C TYR A 68 -11.59 10.73 -1.33
N SER A 69 -12.09 11.61 -2.20
CA SER A 69 -13.38 12.30 -2.01
C SER A 69 -14.56 11.33 -1.94
N GLN A 70 -14.55 10.25 -2.72
CA GLN A 70 -15.60 9.22 -2.67
C GLN A 70 -15.64 8.54 -1.29
N ALA A 71 -14.48 8.17 -0.75
CA ALA A 71 -14.38 7.60 0.59
C ALA A 71 -14.81 8.61 1.66
N GLU A 72 -14.39 9.87 1.52
CA GLU A 72 -14.70 10.96 2.44
C GLU A 72 -16.21 11.18 2.62
N PHE A 73 -17.00 11.13 1.53
CA PHE A 73 -18.45 11.27 1.61
C PHE A 73 -19.09 10.17 2.48
N ILE A 74 -18.61 8.94 2.36
CA ILE A 74 -19.09 7.81 3.16
C ILE A 74 -18.68 7.99 4.62
N VAL A 75 -17.42 8.38 4.87
CA VAL A 75 -16.88 8.60 6.21
C VAL A 75 -17.66 9.67 6.95
N ARG A 76 -17.88 10.83 6.33
CA ARG A 76 -18.68 11.91 6.92
C ARG A 76 -20.11 11.47 7.19
N TYR A 77 -20.74 10.77 6.25
CA TYR A 77 -22.08 10.20 6.45
C TYR A 77 -22.13 9.25 7.65
N LYS A 78 -21.14 8.36 7.80
CA LYS A 78 -21.05 7.43 8.94
C LYS A 78 -20.85 8.18 10.26
N ARG A 79 -19.99 9.20 10.29
CA ARG A 79 -19.80 10.06 11.47
C ARG A 79 -21.13 10.76 11.85
N MET A 80 -21.86 11.31 10.88
CA MET A 80 -23.19 11.92 11.09
C MET A 80 -24.26 10.92 11.55
N LYS A 81 -24.07 9.62 11.28
CA LYS A 81 -24.93 8.54 11.79
C LYS A 81 -24.57 8.07 13.20
N GLY A 82 -23.56 8.68 13.83
CA GLY A 82 -23.15 8.38 15.21
C GLY A 82 -22.13 7.25 15.33
N TYR A 83 -21.47 6.84 14.25
CA TYR A 83 -20.35 5.89 14.33
C TYR A 83 -19.10 6.56 14.89
N ASN A 84 -18.33 5.81 15.69
CA ASN A 84 -16.95 6.18 16.03
C ASN A 84 -16.03 5.78 14.85
N VAL A 85 -15.65 6.76 14.05
CA VAL A 85 -14.97 6.49 12.77
C VAL A 85 -13.46 6.45 12.95
N LEU A 86 -12.86 5.28 12.71
CA LEU A 86 -11.41 5.12 12.60
C LEU A 86 -11.00 5.31 11.14
N TYR A 87 -10.47 6.50 10.85
CA TYR A 87 -10.01 6.86 9.51
C TYR A 87 -8.56 7.37 9.52
N PRO A 88 -7.58 6.43 9.59
CA PRO A 88 -6.17 6.78 9.60
C PRO A 88 -5.66 7.13 8.19
N MET A 89 -4.61 7.95 8.13
CA MET A 89 -3.85 8.14 6.89
C MET A 89 -2.59 7.27 6.91
N GLY A 90 -2.50 6.36 5.94
CA GLY A 90 -1.32 5.55 5.68
C GLY A 90 -0.42 6.17 4.63
N PHE A 91 0.86 5.79 4.60
CA PHE A 91 1.83 6.23 3.59
C PHE A 91 2.62 5.02 3.05
N ASP A 92 2.62 4.82 1.73
CA ASP A 92 3.34 3.72 1.09
C ASP A 92 4.68 4.26 0.62
N ASP A 93 5.68 4.02 1.43
CA ASP A 93 6.93 4.74 1.38
C ASP A 93 8.12 3.83 1.22
N ASN A 94 7.92 2.56 0.88
CA ASN A 94 8.99 1.59 0.65
C ASN A 94 9.06 1.10 -0.81
N GLY A 95 10.17 0.45 -1.17
CA GLY A 95 10.36 -0.16 -2.47
C GLY A 95 10.69 0.78 -3.63
N LEU A 96 10.47 0.26 -4.84
CA LEU A 96 11.04 0.81 -6.08
C LEU A 96 10.64 2.26 -6.40
N PRO A 97 9.39 2.72 -6.20
CA PRO A 97 9.00 4.09 -6.52
C PRO A 97 9.84 5.12 -5.76
N THR A 98 10.03 4.90 -4.45
CA THR A 98 10.86 5.77 -3.61
C THR A 98 12.32 5.73 -4.05
N GLU A 99 12.87 4.53 -4.30
CA GLU A 99 14.26 4.42 -4.74
C GLU A 99 14.51 5.17 -6.04
N ARG A 100 13.64 5.01 -7.05
CA ARG A 100 13.76 5.70 -8.34
C ARG A 100 13.63 7.20 -8.21
N TYR A 101 12.75 7.67 -7.33
CA TYR A 101 12.60 9.09 -7.06
C TYR A 101 13.89 9.67 -6.46
N VAL A 102 14.46 9.02 -5.45
CA VAL A 102 15.73 9.42 -4.82
C VAL A 102 16.89 9.37 -5.81
N GLU A 103 17.02 8.28 -6.58
CA GLU A 103 18.05 8.14 -7.60
C GLU A 103 17.98 9.26 -8.64
N LYS A 104 16.78 9.60 -9.11
CA LYS A 104 16.58 10.66 -10.09
C LYS A 104 16.83 12.05 -9.49
N LYS A 105 16.28 12.33 -8.31
CA LYS A 105 16.38 13.64 -7.65
C LYS A 105 17.81 14.02 -7.34
N TYR A 106 18.59 13.06 -6.86
CA TYR A 106 19.98 13.27 -6.44
C TYR A 106 21.01 12.79 -7.45
N ASN A 107 20.58 12.28 -8.61
CA ASN A 107 21.45 11.72 -9.65
C ASN A 107 22.42 10.66 -9.09
N ILE A 108 21.90 9.74 -8.28
CA ILE A 108 22.68 8.73 -7.56
C ILE A 108 22.88 7.49 -8.43
N ASP A 109 24.11 7.00 -8.45
CA ASP A 109 24.48 5.68 -8.92
C ASP A 109 24.60 4.72 -7.73
N LYS A 110 23.70 3.75 -7.63
CA LYS A 110 23.63 2.79 -6.51
C LYS A 110 24.90 1.96 -6.32
N SER A 111 25.73 1.81 -7.34
CA SER A 111 27.00 1.08 -7.22
C SER A 111 28.06 1.85 -6.41
N LYS A 112 27.84 3.16 -6.19
CA LYS A 112 28.81 4.08 -5.55
C LYS A 112 28.37 4.56 -4.16
N ILE A 113 27.22 4.12 -3.67
CA ILE A 113 26.68 4.48 -2.36
C ILE A 113 26.40 3.22 -1.56
N THR A 114 26.60 3.29 -0.24
CA THR A 114 26.24 2.15 0.61
C THR A 114 24.73 2.03 0.75
N ARG A 115 24.24 0.82 1.06
CA ARG A 115 22.82 0.58 1.33
C ARG A 115 22.29 1.48 2.44
N HIS A 116 23.03 1.57 3.56
CA HIS A 116 22.65 2.38 4.71
C HIS A 116 22.49 3.87 4.37
N GLU A 117 23.46 4.46 3.66
CA GLU A 117 23.38 5.87 3.23
C GLU A 117 22.20 6.11 2.27
N PHE A 118 21.96 5.18 1.35
CA PHE A 118 20.85 5.30 0.40
C PHE A 118 19.48 5.17 1.08
N VAL A 119 19.33 4.23 2.02
CA VAL A 119 18.11 4.07 2.84
C VAL A 119 17.83 5.34 3.64
N LYS A 120 18.86 5.95 4.23
CA LYS A 120 18.71 7.22 4.96
C LYS A 120 18.15 8.34 4.07
N LEU A 121 18.65 8.48 2.84
CA LEU A 121 18.11 9.46 1.89
C LEU A 121 16.65 9.18 1.53
N CYS A 122 16.27 7.90 1.38
CA CYS A 122 14.88 7.52 1.15
C CYS A 122 13.96 7.89 2.33
N LEU A 123 14.41 7.67 3.57
CA LEU A 123 13.66 8.05 4.78
C LEU A 123 13.50 9.56 4.92
N GLU A 124 14.53 10.33 4.57
CA GLU A 124 14.48 11.80 4.59
C GLU A 124 13.47 12.35 3.57
N GLU A 125 13.50 11.83 2.34
CA GLU A 125 12.59 12.25 1.27
C GLU A 125 11.14 11.85 1.50
N THR A 126 10.91 10.64 2.01
CA THR A 126 9.56 10.19 2.35
C THR A 126 8.96 11.02 3.49
N LYS A 127 9.76 11.44 4.47
CA LYS A 127 9.29 12.38 5.50
C LYS A 127 8.81 13.71 4.89
N ILE A 128 9.55 14.27 3.92
CA ILE A 128 9.14 15.51 3.23
C ILE A 128 7.85 15.27 2.44
N GLY A 129 7.78 14.18 1.67
CA GLY A 129 6.59 13.85 0.89
C GLY A 129 5.34 13.70 1.77
N SER A 130 5.44 13.04 2.92
CA SER A 130 4.33 12.82 3.85
C SER A 130 3.73 14.15 4.36
N GLN A 131 4.58 15.17 4.59
CA GLN A 131 4.16 16.50 5.01
C GLN A 131 3.40 17.22 3.89
N ASN A 132 3.86 17.09 2.64
CA ASN A 132 3.18 17.67 1.48
C ASN A 132 1.79 17.04 1.28
N TYR A 133 1.70 15.71 1.37
CA TYR A 133 0.42 15.00 1.35
C TYR A 133 -0.49 15.45 2.49
N LYS A 134 0.03 15.54 3.72
CA LYS A 134 -0.75 16.01 4.87
C LYS A 134 -1.32 17.40 4.63
N ARG A 135 -0.50 18.33 4.12
CA ARG A 135 -0.96 19.68 3.78
C ARG A 135 -2.06 19.66 2.74
N LEU A 136 -1.85 18.98 1.60
CA LEU A 136 -2.83 18.91 0.53
C LEU A 136 -4.17 18.31 0.99
N TRP A 137 -4.12 17.19 1.71
CA TRP A 137 -5.31 16.53 2.22
C TRP A 137 -6.04 17.36 3.27
N THR A 138 -5.30 18.07 4.12
CA THR A 138 -5.88 19.04 5.05
C THR A 138 -6.54 20.18 4.28
N ASP A 139 -5.91 20.66 3.20
CA ASP A 139 -6.45 21.73 2.37
C ASP A 139 -7.73 21.33 1.63
N LEU A 140 -7.82 20.06 1.18
CA LEU A 140 -9.04 19.45 0.64
C LEU A 140 -10.12 19.15 1.70
N GLY A 141 -9.81 19.34 2.99
CA GLY A 141 -10.76 19.12 4.07
C GLY A 141 -11.09 17.66 4.34
N ILE A 142 -10.17 16.72 4.06
CA ILE A 142 -10.40 15.31 4.37
C ILE A 142 -10.51 15.09 5.90
N SER A 143 -11.42 14.22 6.34
CA SER A 143 -11.73 14.02 7.77
C SER A 143 -10.96 12.88 8.44
N VAL A 144 -9.66 12.78 8.12
CA VAL A 144 -8.76 11.78 8.71
C VAL A 144 -8.33 12.17 10.13
N ASP A 145 -8.01 11.17 10.93
CA ASP A 145 -7.35 11.37 12.22
C ASP A 145 -5.84 11.39 12.04
N TRP A 146 -5.26 12.59 11.96
CA TRP A 146 -3.81 12.78 11.83
C TRP A 146 -3.00 12.33 13.06
N SER A 147 -3.63 11.99 14.19
CA SER A 147 -2.95 11.38 15.33
C SER A 147 -2.77 9.87 15.16
N LYS A 148 -3.51 9.26 14.23
CA LYS A 148 -3.46 7.83 13.88
C LYS A 148 -2.97 7.71 12.45
N THR A 149 -1.66 7.72 12.26
CA THR A 149 -1.02 7.53 10.95
C THR A 149 -0.06 6.36 10.99
N TYR A 150 0.24 5.79 9.83
CA TYR A 150 1.27 4.77 9.68
C TYR A 150 2.03 4.97 8.38
N SER A 151 3.31 4.61 8.35
CA SER A 151 4.05 4.41 7.13
C SER A 151 4.43 2.94 6.97
N THR A 152 4.51 2.44 5.74
CA THR A 152 4.86 1.04 5.45
C THR A 152 6.27 0.65 5.88
N ILE A 153 7.18 1.61 6.04
CA ILE A 153 8.54 1.39 6.56
C ILE A 153 8.65 1.68 8.06
N ASP A 154 7.62 2.18 8.73
CA ASP A 154 7.68 2.42 10.17
C ASP A 154 7.81 1.12 10.98
N PRO A 155 8.40 1.16 12.20
CA PRO A 155 8.65 -0.04 13.01
C PRO A 155 7.42 -0.93 13.23
N LEU A 156 6.23 -0.33 13.35
CA LEU A 156 4.98 -1.08 13.51
C LEU A 156 4.67 -1.92 12.27
N CYS A 157 4.70 -1.32 11.08
CA CYS A 157 4.44 -2.00 9.81
C CYS A 157 5.52 -3.03 9.48
N GLN A 158 6.78 -2.73 9.77
CA GLN A 158 7.88 -3.69 9.63
C GLN A 158 7.63 -4.93 10.50
N ARG A 159 7.31 -4.72 11.78
CA ARG A 159 7.03 -5.81 12.74
C ARG A 159 5.93 -6.72 12.21
N PHE A 160 4.80 -6.17 11.77
CA PHE A 160 3.69 -6.97 11.26
C PHE A 160 4.02 -7.69 9.96
N SER A 161 4.76 -7.05 9.05
CA SER A 161 5.19 -7.68 7.79
C SER A 161 6.14 -8.85 8.04
N GLN A 162 7.10 -8.67 8.95
CA GLN A 162 8.06 -9.70 9.36
C GLN A 162 7.38 -10.84 10.14
N TRP A 163 6.49 -10.51 11.08
CA TRP A 163 5.69 -11.50 11.79
C TRP A 163 4.82 -12.32 10.83
N SER A 164 4.15 -11.64 9.90
CA SER A 164 3.31 -12.25 8.86
C SER A 164 4.12 -13.22 8.01
N PHE A 165 5.34 -12.85 7.61
CA PHE A 165 6.24 -13.75 6.88
C PHE A 165 6.68 -14.95 7.72
N LEU A 166 7.16 -14.74 8.95
CA LEU A 166 7.63 -15.83 9.82
C LEU A 166 6.53 -16.83 10.16
N GLU A 167 5.31 -16.36 10.43
CA GLU A 167 4.16 -17.24 10.67
C GLU A 167 3.80 -18.07 9.44
N LEU A 168 3.83 -17.47 8.25
CA LEU A 168 3.60 -18.22 7.00
C LEU A 168 4.72 -19.22 6.74
N TYR A 169 5.97 -18.85 7.02
CA TYR A 169 7.13 -19.74 6.87
C TYR A 169 7.01 -20.96 7.79
N LYS A 170 6.69 -20.72 9.06
CA LYS A 170 6.42 -21.77 10.05
C LYS A 170 5.26 -22.70 9.66
N LYS A 171 4.24 -22.17 8.99
CA LYS A 171 3.10 -22.94 8.43
C LYS A 171 3.43 -23.66 7.11
N GLY A 172 4.66 -23.51 6.59
CA GLY A 172 5.06 -24.04 5.28
C GLY A 172 4.36 -23.37 4.09
N LYS A 173 3.81 -22.17 4.30
CA LYS A 173 3.09 -21.37 3.29
C LYS A 173 3.94 -20.27 2.67
N ALA A 174 4.95 -19.81 3.39
CA ALA A 174 6.07 -19.10 2.78
C ALA A 174 7.24 -20.07 2.60
N TYR A 175 7.88 -20.06 1.44
CA TYR A 175 8.98 -20.97 1.13
C TYR A 175 9.98 -20.31 0.19
N ARG A 176 11.20 -20.85 0.17
CA ARG A 176 12.29 -20.38 -0.69
C ARG A 176 12.56 -21.42 -1.77
N LYS A 177 12.65 -21.01 -3.04
CA LYS A 177 12.87 -21.94 -4.16
C LYS A 177 13.66 -21.29 -5.28
N THR A 178 14.48 -22.08 -5.97
CA THR A 178 15.17 -21.69 -7.21
C THR A 178 14.34 -22.12 -8.41
N GLU A 179 13.81 -21.16 -9.16
CA GLU A 179 13.03 -21.42 -10.38
C GLU A 179 13.32 -20.34 -11.44
N PRO A 180 12.96 -20.56 -12.72
CA PRO A 180 12.97 -19.50 -13.72
C PRO A 180 11.99 -18.39 -13.31
N MET A 181 12.55 -17.25 -12.91
CA MET A 181 11.78 -16.13 -12.38
C MET A 181 11.64 -15.00 -13.38
N LEU A 182 10.46 -14.38 -13.37
CA LEU A 182 10.21 -13.11 -14.02
C LEU A 182 11.20 -12.07 -13.47
N TRP A 183 12.14 -11.65 -14.30
CA TRP A 183 13.23 -10.76 -13.93
C TRP A 183 13.24 -9.52 -14.81
N CYS A 184 13.29 -8.34 -14.18
CA CYS A 184 13.48 -7.11 -14.92
C CYS A 184 14.97 -6.76 -14.97
N THR A 185 15.57 -6.79 -16.15
CA THR A 185 17.01 -6.51 -16.35
C THR A 185 17.40 -5.06 -16.12
N PHE A 186 16.50 -4.11 -16.41
CA PHE A 186 16.73 -2.69 -16.12
C PHE A 186 16.66 -2.39 -14.62
N CYS A 187 15.68 -2.99 -13.96
CA CYS A 187 15.45 -2.81 -12.53
C CYS A 187 16.32 -3.73 -11.67
N GLN A 188 16.90 -4.79 -12.24
CA GLN A 188 17.69 -5.81 -11.57
C GLN A 188 16.98 -6.44 -10.36
N THR A 189 15.73 -6.87 -10.56
CA THR A 189 14.90 -7.43 -9.49
C THR A 189 13.90 -8.44 -10.01
N ALA A 190 13.54 -9.42 -9.18
CA ALA A 190 12.46 -10.36 -9.46
C ALA A 190 11.09 -9.67 -9.39
N LEU A 191 10.12 -10.19 -10.16
CA LEU A 191 8.76 -9.65 -10.27
C LEU A 191 7.71 -10.70 -9.92
N ALA A 192 6.56 -10.26 -9.41
CA ALA A 192 5.35 -11.08 -9.32
C ALA A 192 4.54 -11.04 -10.62
N GLN A 193 3.65 -12.02 -10.83
CA GLN A 193 2.74 -12.02 -11.99
C GLN A 193 1.91 -10.73 -12.09
N ALA A 194 1.57 -10.13 -10.94
CA ALA A 194 0.82 -8.88 -10.89
C ALA A 194 1.61 -7.65 -11.36
N ASP A 195 2.94 -7.72 -11.39
CA ASP A 195 3.83 -6.63 -11.81
C ASP A 195 4.02 -6.60 -13.35
N LEU A 196 3.33 -7.48 -14.08
CA LEU A 196 3.40 -7.60 -15.53
C LEU A 196 2.29 -6.79 -16.22
N GLU A 197 2.64 -6.22 -17.36
CA GLU A 197 1.74 -5.65 -18.35
C GLU A 197 2.04 -6.29 -19.72
N ASP A 198 1.00 -6.55 -20.50
CA ASP A 198 1.16 -7.10 -21.84
C ASP A 198 1.28 -5.97 -22.85
N LYS A 199 2.29 -6.05 -23.73
CA LYS A 199 2.48 -5.07 -24.81
C LYS A 199 2.82 -5.75 -26.12
N GLU A 200 2.15 -5.32 -27.20
CA GLU A 200 2.50 -5.75 -28.54
C GLU A 200 3.85 -5.11 -28.95
N VAL A 201 4.84 -5.94 -29.24
CA VAL A 201 6.15 -5.51 -29.73
C VAL A 201 6.58 -6.44 -30.86
N THR A 202 7.02 -5.85 -31.98
CA THR A 202 7.58 -6.59 -33.12
C THR A 202 9.02 -7.00 -32.79
N SER A 203 9.29 -8.31 -32.67
CA SER A 203 10.67 -8.79 -32.62
C SER A 203 11.27 -8.82 -34.03
N LEU A 204 12.42 -8.18 -34.23
CA LEU A 204 13.19 -8.29 -35.47
C LEU A 204 14.28 -9.36 -35.34
N GLN A 205 14.31 -10.32 -36.28
CA GLN A 205 15.51 -10.76 -37.00
C GLN A 205 15.24 -11.95 -37.96
N GLY A 206 15.53 -11.73 -39.26
CA GLY A 206 16.21 -12.64 -40.20
C GLY A 206 15.62 -13.98 -40.64
N HIS A 207 14.96 -14.76 -39.78
CA HIS A 207 14.52 -16.13 -40.08
C HIS A 207 13.16 -16.44 -39.45
N LEU A 208 12.19 -15.57 -39.70
CA LEU A 208 10.86 -15.60 -39.09
C LEU A 208 9.98 -16.71 -39.71
N LEU A 209 9.67 -17.76 -38.94
CA LEU A 209 8.71 -18.79 -39.33
C LEU A 209 7.25 -18.41 -39.03
N LYS A 210 7.03 -17.71 -37.92
CA LYS A 210 5.72 -17.21 -37.49
C LYS A 210 5.91 -16.05 -36.51
N GLN A 211 5.09 -15.03 -36.60
CA GLN A 211 5.08 -13.88 -35.71
C GLN A 211 3.77 -13.86 -34.92
N GLU A 212 3.86 -13.86 -33.59
CA GLU A 212 2.71 -13.67 -32.71
C GLU A 212 3.04 -12.57 -31.70
N PRO A 213 2.09 -11.67 -31.40
CA PRO A 213 2.29 -10.60 -30.44
C PRO A 213 2.16 -11.13 -29.01
N ILE A 214 3.24 -11.60 -28.39
CA ILE A 214 3.25 -11.88 -26.95
C ILE A 214 4.62 -11.58 -26.35
N LYS A 215 4.74 -10.53 -25.54
CA LYS A 215 5.80 -10.36 -24.52
C LYS A 215 5.31 -9.58 -23.31
N HIS A 216 5.58 -10.10 -22.12
CA HIS A 216 5.33 -9.44 -20.85
C HIS A 216 6.38 -8.36 -20.59
N ILE A 217 5.95 -7.14 -20.26
CA ILE A 217 6.81 -6.03 -19.82
C ILE A 217 6.58 -5.76 -18.33
N HIS A 218 7.59 -5.17 -17.67
CA HIS A 218 7.43 -4.69 -16.29
C HIS A 218 6.53 -3.44 -16.28
N GLU A 219 5.43 -3.47 -15.52
CA GLU A 219 4.39 -2.42 -15.52
C GLU A 219 4.96 -1.01 -15.22
N ARG A 220 6.07 -0.92 -14.47
CA ARG A 220 6.63 0.37 -14.03
C ARG A 220 7.63 0.96 -15.02
N CYS A 221 8.62 0.18 -15.46
CA CYS A 221 9.69 0.69 -16.32
C CYS A 221 9.51 0.38 -17.81
N GLY A 222 8.56 -0.49 -18.17
CA GLY A 222 8.27 -0.89 -19.55
C GLY A 222 9.33 -1.77 -20.21
N THR A 223 10.33 -2.24 -19.46
CA THR A 223 11.36 -3.16 -19.96
C THR A 223 10.77 -4.55 -20.16
N ILE A 224 11.20 -5.23 -21.22
CA ILE A 224 10.84 -6.64 -21.47
C ILE A 224 11.36 -7.49 -20.32
N VAL A 225 10.51 -8.37 -19.80
CA VAL A 225 10.85 -9.28 -18.71
C VAL A 225 11.55 -10.52 -19.27
N GLU A 226 12.58 -10.96 -18.57
CA GLU A 226 13.31 -12.19 -18.87
C GLU A 226 13.00 -13.27 -17.83
N LEU A 227 13.23 -14.54 -18.18
CA LEU A 227 13.15 -15.65 -17.23
C LEU A 227 14.56 -16.05 -16.83
N ILE A 228 14.95 -15.75 -15.59
CA ILE A 228 16.28 -16.06 -15.07
C ILE A 228 16.13 -17.00 -13.86
N PRO A 229 16.85 -18.14 -13.82
CA PRO A 229 16.91 -18.99 -12.64
C PRO A 229 17.44 -18.21 -11.45
N THR A 230 16.59 -17.91 -10.46
CA THR A 230 17.00 -17.21 -9.24
C THR A 230 16.29 -17.82 -8.04
N THR A 231 16.95 -17.76 -6.89
CA THR A 231 16.37 -18.20 -5.62
C THR A 231 15.56 -17.07 -5.01
N GLN A 232 14.26 -17.26 -4.84
CA GLN A 232 13.34 -16.24 -4.33
C GLN A 232 12.46 -16.81 -3.22
N TRP A 233 11.82 -15.90 -2.46
CA TRP A 233 10.78 -16.21 -1.49
C TRP A 233 9.40 -16.11 -2.11
N PHE A 234 8.54 -17.07 -1.80
CA PHE A 234 7.18 -17.17 -2.31
C PHE A 234 6.19 -17.34 -1.17
N ILE A 235 4.96 -16.89 -1.40
CA ILE A 235 3.78 -17.33 -0.66
C ILE A 235 2.95 -18.22 -1.58
N GLU A 236 2.69 -19.43 -1.13
CA GLU A 236 1.79 -20.39 -1.79
C GLU A 236 0.41 -19.73 -1.96
N VAL A 237 -0.14 -19.71 -3.18
CA VAL A 237 -1.49 -19.18 -3.47
C VAL A 237 -2.28 -20.09 -4.42
N LEU A 238 -1.59 -20.86 -5.27
CA LEU A 238 -2.24 -21.71 -6.27
C LEU A 238 -3.19 -22.77 -5.66
N PRO A 239 -2.86 -23.44 -4.55
CA PRO A 239 -3.76 -24.43 -3.93
C PRO A 239 -5.00 -23.84 -3.25
N ILE A 240 -5.06 -22.52 -3.04
CA ILE A 240 -6.13 -21.86 -2.27
C ILE A 240 -7.07 -21.01 -3.14
N LYS A 241 -6.96 -21.11 -4.48
CA LYS A 241 -7.77 -20.32 -5.44
C LYS A 241 -9.28 -20.43 -5.16
N ASP A 242 -9.79 -21.64 -4.95
CA ASP A 242 -11.22 -21.85 -4.68
C ASP A 242 -11.67 -21.21 -3.36
N LYS A 243 -10.80 -21.22 -2.34
CA LYS A 243 -11.06 -20.57 -1.05
C LYS A 243 -11.07 -19.05 -1.20
N LEU A 244 -10.15 -18.49 -1.98
CA LEU A 244 -10.11 -17.06 -2.26
C LEU A 244 -11.35 -16.59 -3.04
N ILE A 245 -11.82 -17.38 -4.02
CA ILE A 245 -13.07 -17.08 -4.74
C ILE A 245 -14.26 -17.11 -3.78
N ALA A 246 -14.35 -18.13 -2.90
CA ALA A 246 -15.42 -18.22 -1.92
C ALA A 246 -15.44 -17.01 -0.98
N LEU A 247 -14.29 -16.66 -0.38
CA LEU A 247 -14.15 -15.48 0.48
C LEU A 247 -14.44 -14.18 -0.28
N GLY A 248 -14.00 -14.08 -1.54
CA GLY A 248 -14.29 -12.93 -2.40
C GLY A 248 -15.79 -12.71 -2.63
N ARG A 249 -16.60 -13.77 -2.55
CA ARG A 249 -18.07 -13.69 -2.65
C ARG A 249 -18.74 -13.26 -1.35
N GLU A 250 -18.05 -13.33 -0.21
CA GLU A 250 -18.54 -12.83 1.08
C GLU A 250 -18.42 -11.31 1.20
N LEU A 251 -17.52 -10.69 0.42
CA LEU A 251 -17.33 -9.24 0.37
C LEU A 251 -18.53 -8.53 -0.26
N ASN A 252 -18.87 -7.35 0.27
CA ASN A 252 -19.83 -6.44 -0.37
C ASN A 252 -19.10 -5.55 -1.39
N TRP A 253 -19.28 -5.84 -2.68
CA TRP A 253 -18.64 -5.10 -3.79
C TRP A 253 -19.48 -3.94 -4.29
N TYR A 254 -18.87 -2.76 -4.39
CA TYR A 254 -19.47 -1.54 -4.93
C TYR A 254 -18.60 -0.97 -6.05
N PRO A 255 -18.99 -1.09 -7.33
CA PRO A 255 -20.17 -1.79 -7.84
C PRO A 255 -19.99 -3.32 -7.87
N THR A 256 -21.11 -4.06 -7.84
CA THR A 256 -21.12 -5.53 -7.68
C THR A 256 -20.34 -6.27 -8.76
N HIS A 257 -20.33 -5.77 -10.00
CA HIS A 257 -19.64 -6.43 -11.11
C HIS A 257 -18.11 -6.43 -10.99
N MET A 258 -17.52 -5.59 -10.14
CA MET A 258 -16.06 -5.56 -9.93
C MET A 258 -15.53 -6.84 -9.28
N ARG A 259 -16.40 -7.62 -8.62
CA ARG A 259 -16.06 -8.98 -8.17
C ARG A 259 -15.57 -9.86 -9.31
N ASN A 260 -16.13 -9.69 -10.52
CA ASN A 260 -15.74 -10.51 -11.67
C ASN A 260 -14.25 -10.33 -11.99
N MET A 261 -13.72 -9.10 -11.92
CA MET A 261 -12.29 -8.84 -12.13
C MET A 261 -11.41 -9.56 -11.10
N TYR A 262 -11.87 -9.64 -9.86
CA TYR A 262 -11.19 -10.39 -8.82
C TYR A 262 -11.23 -11.90 -9.09
N GLU A 263 -12.40 -12.46 -9.39
CA GLU A 263 -12.54 -13.89 -9.70
C GLU A 263 -11.73 -14.28 -10.95
N ASP A 264 -11.75 -13.45 -12.00
CA ASP A 264 -10.96 -13.66 -13.22
C ASP A 264 -9.46 -13.65 -12.93
N TRP A 265 -9.00 -12.69 -12.10
CA TRP A 265 -7.61 -12.65 -11.66
C TRP A 265 -7.22 -13.91 -10.89
N VAL A 266 -8.01 -14.31 -9.88
CA VAL A 266 -7.73 -15.50 -9.09
C VAL A 266 -7.71 -16.74 -9.98
N ASN A 267 -8.67 -16.90 -10.89
CA ASN A 267 -8.68 -18.02 -11.84
C ASN A 267 -7.45 -18.05 -12.76
N GLY A 268 -6.97 -16.88 -13.19
CA GLY A 268 -5.81 -16.71 -14.07
C GLY A 268 -4.44 -16.87 -13.41
N LEU A 269 -4.35 -17.11 -12.10
CA LEU A 269 -3.07 -17.32 -11.40
C LEU A 269 -2.36 -18.57 -11.93
N LYS A 270 -1.09 -18.39 -12.30
CA LYS A 270 -0.19 -19.44 -12.79
C LYS A 270 1.05 -19.64 -11.94
N TRP A 271 1.41 -18.65 -11.13
CA TRP A 271 2.55 -18.70 -10.21
C TRP A 271 2.13 -18.41 -8.78
N ASP A 272 2.88 -18.98 -7.85
CA ASP A 272 2.84 -18.54 -6.46
C ASP A 272 3.42 -17.14 -6.32
N TRP A 273 3.04 -16.43 -5.26
CA TRP A 273 3.35 -15.02 -5.11
C TRP A 273 4.80 -14.83 -4.71
N CYS A 274 5.65 -14.39 -5.66
CA CYS A 274 7.02 -13.98 -5.39
C CYS A 274 7.05 -12.69 -4.56
N ILE A 275 7.55 -12.79 -3.33
CA ILE A 275 7.56 -11.69 -2.35
C ILE A 275 8.95 -11.08 -2.10
N SER A 276 10.02 -11.63 -2.67
CA SER A 276 11.36 -11.07 -2.52
C SER A 276 11.71 -10.10 -3.64
N ARG A 277 12.49 -9.06 -3.29
CA ARG A 277 12.97 -8.03 -4.19
C ARG A 277 14.44 -7.70 -3.86
N GLN A 278 15.29 -7.72 -4.88
CA GLN A 278 16.71 -7.34 -4.77
C GLN A 278 16.84 -5.82 -4.77
N ARG A 279 16.59 -5.20 -3.62
CA ARG A 279 16.52 -3.74 -3.43
C ARG A 279 17.22 -3.31 -2.14
N TYR A 280 17.55 -2.03 -2.06
CA TYR A 280 18.20 -1.46 -0.88
C TYR A 280 17.16 -1.04 0.16
N TYR A 281 16.01 -0.52 -0.30
CA TYR A 281 15.01 0.13 0.52
C TYR A 281 13.66 -0.59 0.44
N GLY A 282 13.29 -1.19 1.58
CA GLY A 282 12.13 -2.06 1.74
C GLY A 282 12.20 -2.75 3.11
N VAL A 283 11.14 -3.44 3.51
CA VAL A 283 11.15 -4.20 4.76
C VAL A 283 12.02 -5.45 4.57
N PRO A 284 13.08 -5.66 5.35
CA PRO A 284 13.96 -6.82 5.17
C PRO A 284 13.27 -8.12 5.63
N PHE A 285 13.67 -9.25 5.03
CA PHE A 285 13.30 -10.56 5.56
C PHE A 285 14.03 -10.80 6.89
N PRO A 286 13.36 -11.25 7.96
CA PRO A 286 13.98 -11.49 9.26
C PRO A 286 14.69 -12.86 9.29
N ILE A 287 15.61 -13.08 8.34
CA ILE A 287 16.26 -14.36 8.05
C ILE A 287 17.78 -14.19 7.93
N TRP A 288 18.52 -15.17 8.47
CA TRP A 288 19.91 -15.44 8.13
C TRP A 288 20.05 -16.86 7.56
N PHE A 289 21.17 -17.13 6.91
CA PHE A 289 21.57 -18.45 6.42
C PHE A 289 22.84 -18.88 7.12
N CYS A 290 22.91 -20.11 7.62
CA CYS A 290 24.18 -20.66 8.13
C CYS A 290 25.22 -20.71 7.00
N LYS A 291 26.40 -20.12 7.21
CA LYS A 291 27.46 -20.08 6.20
C LYS A 291 27.96 -21.47 5.80
N GLU A 292 27.95 -22.42 6.74
CA GLU A 292 28.52 -23.76 6.53
C GLU A 292 27.57 -24.72 5.82
N CYS A 293 26.29 -24.73 6.20
CA CYS A 293 25.31 -25.71 5.68
C CYS A 293 24.14 -25.09 4.91
N GLY A 294 23.99 -23.77 4.90
CA GLY A 294 22.89 -23.07 4.22
C GLY A 294 21.54 -23.10 4.97
N GLU A 295 21.49 -23.66 6.18
CA GLU A 295 20.27 -23.73 6.99
C GLU A 295 19.65 -22.34 7.19
N ILE A 296 18.32 -22.27 7.06
CA ILE A 296 17.56 -21.04 7.24
C ILE A 296 17.38 -20.78 8.73
N ILE A 297 17.84 -19.62 9.19
CA ILE A 297 17.79 -19.19 10.58
C ILE A 297 16.81 -18.01 10.69
N PRO A 298 15.56 -18.23 11.10
CA PRO A 298 14.59 -17.16 11.31
C PRO A 298 14.86 -16.40 12.62
N ALA A 299 14.51 -15.11 12.65
CA ALA A 299 14.51 -14.30 13.86
C ALA A 299 13.44 -14.78 14.87
N ASP A 300 13.64 -14.51 16.16
CA ASP A 300 12.57 -14.62 17.14
C ASP A 300 11.56 -13.48 16.93
N THR A 301 10.28 -13.85 16.78
CA THR A 301 9.14 -12.93 16.67
C THR A 301 9.10 -11.84 17.75
N LYS A 302 9.66 -12.07 18.94
CA LYS A 302 9.71 -11.08 20.03
C LYS A 302 10.67 -9.92 19.77
N ASN A 303 11.66 -10.13 18.92
CA ASN A 303 12.69 -9.14 18.62
C ASN A 303 12.35 -8.30 17.39
N LEU A 304 11.18 -8.52 16.78
CA LEU A 304 10.75 -7.76 15.61
C LEU A 304 10.37 -6.30 15.97
N PRO A 305 10.59 -5.34 15.06
CA PRO A 305 11.24 -5.52 13.76
C PRO A 305 12.77 -5.65 13.89
N ILE A 306 13.39 -6.33 12.92
CA ILE A 306 14.84 -6.57 12.90
C ILE A 306 15.39 -6.41 11.49
N ASP A 307 16.61 -5.91 11.32
CA ASP A 307 17.30 -5.89 10.03
C ASP A 307 18.46 -6.89 10.09
N PRO A 308 18.41 -8.03 9.39
CA PRO A 308 19.47 -9.03 9.48
C PRO A 308 20.84 -8.50 9.00
N THR A 309 20.87 -7.43 8.21
CA THR A 309 22.12 -6.82 7.73
C THR A 309 22.80 -5.95 8.77
N GLU A 310 22.07 -5.50 9.80
CA GLU A 310 22.59 -4.70 10.92
C GLU A 310 22.60 -5.48 12.24
N ASP A 311 21.70 -6.45 12.40
CA ASP A 311 21.48 -7.25 13.61
C ASP A 311 22.02 -8.68 13.50
N CYS A 312 22.30 -9.29 14.65
CA CYS A 312 22.72 -10.69 14.76
C CYS A 312 21.53 -11.62 15.07
N PRO A 313 21.55 -12.89 14.59
CA PRO A 313 20.55 -13.86 15.01
C PRO A 313 20.65 -14.14 16.50
N SER A 314 19.52 -14.46 17.15
CA SER A 314 19.46 -14.72 18.60
C SER A 314 20.12 -16.04 19.03
N ILE A 315 20.71 -16.80 18.09
CA ILE A 315 21.38 -18.08 18.33
C ILE A 315 22.90 -17.95 18.16
N ALA A 316 23.65 -18.64 19.02
CA ALA A 316 25.12 -18.62 18.98
C ALA A 316 25.72 -19.63 17.98
N ALA A 317 24.97 -20.67 17.62
CA ALA A 317 25.40 -21.73 16.71
C ALA A 317 24.20 -22.31 15.96
N CYS A 318 24.42 -22.69 14.70
CA CYS A 318 23.43 -23.30 13.83
C CYS A 318 22.90 -24.61 14.43
N PRO A 319 21.57 -24.79 14.54
CA PRO A 319 20.99 -25.99 15.13
C PRO A 319 21.24 -27.26 14.28
N ALA A 320 21.50 -27.11 12.98
CA ALA A 320 21.70 -28.24 12.06
C ALA A 320 23.16 -28.74 12.03
N CYS A 321 24.16 -27.84 12.04
CA CYS A 321 25.57 -28.22 11.88
C CYS A 321 26.52 -27.71 12.97
N GLY A 322 26.07 -26.85 13.89
CA GLY A 322 26.91 -26.23 14.92
C GLY A 322 27.76 -25.04 14.47
N GLY A 323 27.69 -24.65 13.19
CA GLY A 323 28.41 -23.51 12.63
C GLY A 323 28.01 -22.17 13.27
N ARG A 324 28.96 -21.24 13.40
CA ARG A 324 28.76 -19.97 14.16
C ARG A 324 28.71 -18.70 13.31
N GLU A 325 28.90 -18.85 12.00
CA GLU A 325 28.84 -17.75 11.05
C GLU A 325 27.52 -17.79 10.28
N PHE A 326 26.87 -16.64 10.18
CA PHE A 326 25.57 -16.47 9.54
C PHE A 326 25.63 -15.36 8.51
N ILE A 327 25.02 -15.59 7.35
CA ILE A 327 24.91 -14.64 6.24
C ILE A 327 23.48 -14.09 6.22
N PRO A 328 23.27 -12.77 6.29
CA PRO A 328 21.91 -12.22 6.26
C PRO A 328 21.25 -12.39 4.89
N ASP A 329 19.93 -12.52 4.88
CA ASP A 329 19.17 -12.32 3.65
C ASP A 329 19.22 -10.83 3.27
N ASN A 330 19.69 -10.55 2.06
CA ASN A 330 19.83 -9.18 1.55
C ASN A 330 18.59 -8.71 0.80
N ASP A 331 17.65 -9.61 0.50
CA ASP A 331 16.40 -9.24 -0.16
C ASP A 331 15.50 -8.43 0.79
N VAL A 332 14.65 -7.60 0.20
CA VAL A 332 13.54 -6.96 0.90
C VAL A 332 12.21 -7.51 0.40
N MET A 333 11.17 -7.35 1.20
CA MET A 333 9.82 -7.72 0.84
C MET A 333 9.29 -6.79 -0.26
N ASP A 334 8.52 -7.39 -1.16
CA ASP A 334 7.63 -6.71 -2.09
C ASP A 334 6.73 -5.70 -1.36
N THR A 335 6.49 -4.54 -1.97
CA THR A 335 5.67 -3.48 -1.36
C THR A 335 4.23 -3.94 -1.14
N TRP A 336 3.75 -4.86 -1.97
CA TRP A 336 2.46 -5.50 -1.76
C TRP A 336 2.45 -6.50 -0.60
N ALA A 337 3.59 -7.11 -0.28
CA ALA A 337 3.70 -8.01 0.88
C ALA A 337 3.61 -7.24 2.21
N THR A 338 4.05 -5.97 2.21
CA THR A 338 3.94 -5.08 3.37
C THR A 338 2.58 -4.40 3.43
N SER A 339 2.11 -3.79 2.34
CA SER A 339 0.81 -3.09 2.29
C SER A 339 -0.40 -4.02 2.39
N SER A 340 -0.27 -5.30 2.03
CA SER A 340 -1.36 -6.27 2.26
C SER A 340 -1.65 -6.52 3.74
N CYS A 341 -0.73 -6.15 4.65
CA CYS A 341 -0.90 -6.28 6.09
C CYS A 341 -1.67 -5.12 6.74
N THR A 342 -2.02 -4.05 5.99
CA THR A 342 -2.72 -2.88 6.55
C THR A 342 -4.01 -3.19 7.32
N PRO A 343 -4.84 -4.19 6.94
CA PRO A 343 -6.02 -4.55 7.75
C PRO A 343 -5.71 -4.99 9.17
N PHE A 344 -4.50 -5.51 9.40
CA PHE A 344 -4.04 -6.01 10.70
C PHE A 344 -3.23 -4.94 11.44
N THR A 345 -2.55 -4.05 10.71
CA THR A 345 -1.82 -2.92 11.28
C THR A 345 -2.76 -1.83 11.80
N ILE A 346 -3.86 -1.52 11.10
CA ILE A 346 -4.77 -0.43 11.48
C ILE A 346 -5.36 -0.61 12.90
N PRO A 347 -5.86 -1.80 13.30
CA PRO A 347 -6.28 -2.04 14.68
C PRO A 347 -5.21 -1.70 15.72
N GLU A 348 -3.93 -1.83 15.39
CA GLU A 348 -2.83 -1.64 16.34
C GLU A 348 -2.45 -0.18 16.57
N LEU A 349 -3.04 0.74 15.80
CA LEU A 349 -2.99 2.18 16.08
C LEU A 349 -3.83 2.58 17.30
N ILE A 350 -4.68 1.67 17.78
CA ILE A 350 -5.59 1.87 18.90
C ILE A 350 -4.96 1.33 20.17
N GLU A 351 -4.94 2.13 21.24
CA GLU A 351 -4.32 1.72 22.51
C GLU A 351 -5.17 0.68 23.24
N ASN A 352 -6.50 0.85 23.18
CA ASN A 352 -7.46 -0.03 23.82
C ASN A 352 -7.56 -1.38 23.09
N ILE A 353 -7.01 -2.43 23.71
CA ILE A 353 -6.93 -3.80 23.17
C ILE A 353 -8.30 -4.39 22.86
N ASP A 354 -9.34 -4.07 23.64
CA ASP A 354 -10.66 -4.63 23.43
C ASP A 354 -11.30 -4.07 22.15
N LEU A 355 -11.12 -2.77 21.88
CA LEU A 355 -11.59 -2.14 20.64
C LEU A 355 -10.87 -2.68 19.39
N ARG A 356 -9.61 -3.14 19.51
CA ARG A 356 -8.87 -3.70 18.36
C ARG A 356 -9.59 -4.88 17.72
N LYS A 357 -10.23 -5.72 18.54
CA LYS A 357 -10.97 -6.90 18.08
C LYS A 357 -12.24 -6.55 17.32
N GLU A 358 -12.80 -5.37 17.57
CA GLU A 358 -14.00 -4.86 16.89
C GLU A 358 -13.66 -4.19 15.55
N ILE A 359 -12.40 -3.83 15.31
CA ILE A 359 -11.95 -3.14 14.10
C ILE A 359 -11.74 -4.09 12.92
N PHE A 360 -11.34 -5.34 13.20
CA PHE A 360 -11.07 -6.36 12.18
C PHE A 360 -12.20 -7.40 12.11
N PRO A 361 -12.78 -7.68 10.91
CA PRO A 361 -12.44 -7.14 9.59
C PRO A 361 -12.74 -5.64 9.43
N ILE A 362 -11.94 -4.94 8.63
CA ILE A 362 -12.11 -3.51 8.37
C ILE A 362 -13.49 -3.22 7.72
N SER A 363 -14.15 -2.12 8.10
CA SER A 363 -15.49 -1.82 7.57
C SER A 363 -15.49 -1.47 6.08
N LEU A 364 -14.55 -0.63 5.62
CA LEU A 364 -14.47 -0.15 4.24
C LEU A 364 -13.05 -0.17 3.67
N ARG A 365 -12.89 -0.76 2.48
CA ARG A 365 -11.70 -0.69 1.63
C ARG A 365 -12.03 0.07 0.34
N PRO A 366 -11.81 1.40 0.29
CA PRO A 366 -11.93 2.18 -0.94
C PRO A 366 -10.65 2.06 -1.78
N GLN A 367 -10.73 1.88 -3.09
CA GLN A 367 -9.56 1.88 -3.98
C GLN A 367 -9.94 1.92 -5.46
N ALA A 368 -8.96 2.17 -6.34
CA ALA A 368 -9.15 2.02 -7.78
C ALA A 368 -9.18 0.54 -8.20
N PHE A 369 -9.82 0.26 -9.34
CA PHE A 369 -9.94 -1.11 -9.88
C PHE A 369 -8.58 -1.75 -10.25
N GLU A 370 -7.56 -0.94 -10.58
CA GLU A 370 -6.24 -1.43 -11.00
C GLU A 370 -5.52 -2.25 -9.92
N ILE A 371 -5.80 -1.94 -8.65
CA ILE A 371 -5.18 -2.61 -7.50
C ILE A 371 -6.09 -3.67 -6.87
N ILE A 372 -7.09 -4.17 -7.63
CA ILE A 372 -7.83 -5.39 -7.27
C ILE A 372 -6.90 -6.60 -7.30
N ARG A 373 -6.10 -6.74 -8.37
CA ARG A 373 -5.16 -7.85 -8.59
C ARG A 373 -3.96 -7.84 -7.65
N THR A 374 -3.69 -6.70 -7.01
CA THR A 374 -2.62 -6.54 -6.03
C THR A 374 -3.21 -6.38 -4.63
N TRP A 375 -3.59 -5.16 -4.21
CA TRP A 375 -3.86 -4.86 -2.81
C TRP A 375 -5.03 -5.65 -2.21
N ILE A 376 -6.18 -5.74 -2.89
CA ILE A 376 -7.29 -6.60 -2.43
C ILE A 376 -6.85 -8.06 -2.41
N PHE A 377 -6.33 -8.55 -3.52
CA PHE A 377 -5.94 -9.95 -3.68
C PHE A 377 -4.95 -10.40 -2.60
N TYR A 378 -3.88 -9.65 -2.38
CA TYR A 378 -2.87 -9.99 -1.41
C TYR A 378 -3.35 -9.82 0.04
N SER A 379 -4.18 -8.82 0.35
CA SER A 379 -4.84 -8.73 1.67
C SER A 379 -5.75 -9.94 1.93
N MET A 380 -6.46 -10.43 0.92
CA MET A 380 -7.29 -11.65 1.02
C MET A 380 -6.44 -12.90 1.31
N VAL A 381 -5.30 -13.05 0.60
CA VAL A 381 -4.35 -14.15 0.84
C VAL A 381 -3.84 -14.13 2.29
N LYS A 382 -3.40 -12.97 2.77
CA LYS A 382 -2.88 -12.83 4.14
C LYS A 382 -3.98 -13.08 5.19
N ALA A 383 -5.17 -12.53 4.99
CA ALA A 383 -6.29 -12.70 5.92
C ALA A 383 -6.74 -14.15 6.02
N TYR A 384 -6.80 -14.86 4.90
CA TYR A 384 -7.09 -16.29 4.87
C TYR A 384 -6.05 -17.10 5.64
N TYR A 385 -4.75 -16.93 5.35
CA TYR A 385 -3.73 -17.74 6.01
C TYR A 385 -3.53 -17.44 7.50
N HIS A 386 -3.78 -16.20 7.93
CA HIS A 386 -3.61 -15.80 9.33
C HIS A 386 -4.86 -16.02 10.16
N PHE A 387 -6.03 -15.72 9.61
CA PHE A 387 -7.29 -15.62 10.36
C PHE A 387 -8.43 -16.46 9.77
N GLY A 388 -8.25 -17.06 8.58
CA GLY A 388 -9.29 -17.87 7.93
C GLY A 388 -10.54 -17.08 7.53
N THR A 389 -10.43 -15.76 7.38
CA THR A 389 -11.57 -14.85 7.14
C THR A 389 -11.20 -13.74 6.14
N ILE A 390 -12.18 -12.90 5.81
CA ILE A 390 -12.02 -11.71 4.97
C ILE A 390 -11.32 -10.56 5.74
N PRO A 391 -10.45 -9.76 5.07
CA PRO A 391 -9.78 -8.60 5.68
C PRO A 391 -10.68 -7.39 5.88
N PHE A 392 -11.73 -7.27 5.08
CA PHE A 392 -12.66 -6.14 5.07
C PHE A 392 -14.05 -6.59 4.65
N THR A 393 -15.09 -5.85 5.04
CA THR A 393 -16.49 -6.20 4.75
C THR A 393 -17.00 -5.54 3.46
N ASN A 394 -16.66 -4.28 3.23
CA ASN A 394 -17.11 -3.52 2.05
C ASN A 394 -15.94 -3.09 1.18
N VAL A 395 -16.05 -3.29 -0.13
CA VAL A 395 -15.06 -2.89 -1.12
C VAL A 395 -15.69 -1.84 -2.05
N MET A 396 -15.16 -0.62 -2.00
CA MET A 396 -15.59 0.45 -2.90
C MET A 396 -14.53 0.64 -3.98
N ILE A 397 -14.92 0.39 -5.23
CA ILE A 397 -14.03 0.45 -6.39
C ILE A 397 -14.32 1.71 -7.20
N SER A 398 -13.30 2.56 -7.32
CA SER A 398 -13.33 3.77 -8.14
C SER A 398 -12.79 3.51 -9.56
N GLY A 399 -13.33 4.23 -10.53
CA GLY A 399 -12.77 4.33 -11.89
C GLY A 399 -11.58 5.30 -11.95
N HIS A 400 -11.18 5.65 -13.18
CA HIS A 400 -10.16 6.67 -13.42
C HIS A 400 -10.76 8.06 -13.57
N GLY A 401 -10.01 9.08 -13.13
CA GLY A 401 -10.14 10.41 -13.68
C GLY A 401 -9.66 10.40 -15.14
N LEU A 402 -10.50 10.87 -16.06
CA LEU A 402 -10.19 10.95 -17.48
C LEU A 402 -10.02 12.42 -17.88
N ASP A 403 -9.16 12.68 -18.86
CA ASP A 403 -9.10 13.98 -19.52
C ASP A 403 -10.29 14.18 -20.47
N GLU A 404 -10.38 15.36 -21.08
CA GLU A 404 -11.45 15.72 -22.03
C GLU A 404 -11.53 14.83 -23.27
N HIS A 405 -10.48 14.04 -23.54
CA HIS A 405 -10.42 13.07 -24.63
C HIS A 405 -10.69 11.63 -24.17
N GLY A 406 -11.09 11.43 -22.91
CA GLY A 406 -11.35 10.11 -22.33
C GLY A 406 -10.08 9.31 -22.02
N ARG A 407 -8.90 9.93 -22.03
CA ARG A 407 -7.64 9.25 -21.68
C ARG A 407 -7.41 9.35 -20.18
N LYS A 408 -6.86 8.29 -19.59
CA LYS A 408 -6.46 8.28 -18.16
C LYS A 408 -5.58 9.50 -17.84
N ILE A 409 -5.93 10.24 -16.80
CA ILE A 409 -5.08 11.30 -16.25
C ILE A 409 -3.82 10.65 -15.68
N SER A 410 -2.66 10.99 -16.24
CA SER A 410 -1.38 10.50 -15.75
C SER A 410 -0.25 11.48 -16.02
N LYS A 411 0.76 11.49 -15.15
CA LYS A 411 1.94 12.34 -15.34
C LYS A 411 2.75 11.95 -16.58
N ARG A 412 2.79 10.66 -16.91
CA ARG A 412 3.49 10.14 -18.09
C ARG A 412 2.96 10.73 -19.40
N LEU A 413 1.64 10.94 -19.48
CA LEU A 413 0.99 11.56 -20.64
C LEU A 413 1.01 13.09 -20.58
N GLY A 414 1.43 13.69 -19.45
CA GLY A 414 1.40 15.14 -19.24
C GLY A 414 -0.01 15.73 -19.20
N ASN A 415 -1.06 14.91 -19.10
CA ASN A 415 -2.47 15.32 -19.20
C ASN A 415 -3.12 15.49 -17.81
N TYR A 416 -2.40 16.06 -16.85
CA TYR A 416 -2.88 16.23 -15.48
C TYR A 416 -2.84 17.69 -15.04
N ILE A 417 -3.73 18.03 -14.11
CA ILE A 417 -3.73 19.32 -13.42
C ILE A 417 -3.20 19.08 -12.00
N GLU A 418 -2.30 19.97 -11.56
CA GLU A 418 -1.77 19.97 -10.21
C GLU A 418 -2.89 20.33 -9.21
N PRO A 419 -3.10 19.52 -8.16
CA PRO A 419 -4.10 19.79 -7.12
C PRO A 419 -4.04 21.20 -6.54
N GLU A 420 -2.83 21.72 -6.33
CA GLU A 420 -2.60 23.04 -5.75
C GLU A 420 -3.10 24.17 -6.67
N LYS A 421 -3.03 23.97 -8.00
CA LYS A 421 -3.60 24.93 -8.96
C LYS A 421 -5.12 24.91 -8.91
N LEU A 422 -5.72 23.72 -8.81
CA LEU A 422 -7.18 23.59 -8.66
C LEU A 422 -7.67 24.27 -7.38
N LEU A 423 -7.00 24.04 -6.25
CA LEU A 423 -7.36 24.67 -4.96
C LEU A 423 -7.06 26.17 -4.90
N ALA A 424 -6.15 26.67 -5.73
CA ALA A 424 -5.92 28.10 -5.86
C ALA A 424 -7.06 28.76 -6.65
N GLU A 425 -7.57 28.10 -7.68
CA GLU A 425 -8.60 28.65 -8.57
C GLU A 425 -10.03 28.42 -8.06
N TYR A 426 -10.27 27.27 -7.43
CA TYR A 426 -11.58 26.79 -6.98
C TYR A 426 -11.58 26.44 -5.49
N SER A 427 -12.77 26.47 -4.89
CA SER A 427 -13.01 25.97 -3.53
C SER A 427 -12.77 24.45 -3.47
N ALA A 428 -12.47 23.94 -2.28
CA ALA A 428 -12.44 22.50 -2.03
C ALA A 428 -13.85 21.85 -2.09
N ASP A 429 -14.89 22.65 -1.83
CA ASP A 429 -16.32 22.30 -2.01
C ASP A 429 -16.72 22.34 -3.49
#